data_AF-I7J079-F1
#
_entry.id   AF-I7J079-F1
#
_cell.length_a   1.000
_cell.length_b   1.000
_cell.length_c   1.000
_cell.angle_alpha   90.00
_cell.angle_beta   90.00
_cell.angle_gamma   90.00
#
_symmetry.space_group_name_H-M   'P 1'
#
loop_
_entity.id
_entity.type
_entity.pdbx_description
1 polymer ?
#
loop_
_entity_poly.entity_id
_entity_poly.type
_entity_poly.pdbx_seq_one_letter_code
_entity_poly.pdbx_strand_id
1 'polypeptide(L)'
;MAVTANLSWCNEPTFNTNSDGREIPTKGGKATYDAGYRSIDEISREQIRRAAAKIKEDNALTISEDFDGSFKHYRVVKPTKKLLSEIYDFDPNGDTMFSDMLNSYSSEALNVDGSATGKQTILTTWLAKDGYSFDTKINELDIAGYKATVVDDTRLYLTDTYWNSESTKELLNLLGTHQLTVQTIVLFGYSFSGADLKELETGLQQIDSRVNLIKRY
;
A
#
# COMPACT_ATOMS: atom_id res chain seq x y z
N MET A 1 21.96 -0.05 -0.11
CA MET A 1 22.26 0.34 -1.50
C MET A 1 20.94 0.83 -2.10
N ALA A 2 20.69 2.14 -2.07
CA ALA A 2 19.46 2.71 -2.62
C ALA A 2 19.59 2.78 -4.14
N VAL A 3 18.92 1.87 -4.84
CA VAL A 3 18.74 2.00 -6.28
C VAL A 3 17.72 3.11 -6.48
N THR A 4 18.19 4.33 -6.72
CA THR A 4 17.38 5.39 -7.32
C THR A 4 17.11 4.96 -8.76
N ALA A 5 16.11 4.10 -8.95
CA ALA A 5 15.54 3.89 -10.27
C ALA A 5 14.87 5.20 -10.66
N ASN A 6 15.42 5.87 -11.67
CA ASN A 6 14.77 7.00 -12.30
C ASN A 6 13.53 6.44 -13.04
N LEU A 7 12.42 6.31 -12.32
CA LEU A 7 11.19 5.63 -12.75
C LEU A 7 10.51 6.29 -13.97
N SER A 8 11.06 7.39 -14.50
CA SER A 8 10.56 8.01 -15.74
C SER A 8 10.72 7.12 -16.98
N TRP A 9 11.62 6.13 -16.95
CA TRP A 9 11.89 5.24 -18.09
C TRP A 9 10.90 4.09 -18.24
N CYS A 10 10.23 3.66 -17.16
CA CYS A 10 9.35 2.50 -17.24
C CYS A 10 8.10 2.83 -18.07
N ASN A 11 7.49 4.00 -17.85
CA ASN A 11 6.26 4.37 -18.54
C ASN A 11 6.47 5.07 -19.90
N GLU A 12 7.59 4.80 -20.58
CA GLU A 12 7.85 5.38 -21.90
C GLU A 12 6.84 4.80 -22.92
N PRO A 13 6.06 5.65 -23.63
CA PRO A 13 5.09 5.17 -24.60
C PRO A 13 5.74 4.56 -25.86
N THR A 14 5.07 3.57 -26.45
CA THR A 14 5.47 2.97 -27.73
C THR A 14 5.00 3.80 -28.94
N PHE A 15 4.35 4.94 -28.70
CA PHE A 15 3.77 5.84 -29.70
C PHE A 15 3.93 7.32 -29.31
N ASN A 16 3.78 8.19 -30.31
CA ASN A 16 3.58 9.63 -30.13
C ASN A 16 2.16 10.01 -30.56
N THR A 17 1.64 11.12 -30.04
CA THR A 17 0.35 11.65 -30.48
C THR A 17 0.58 12.87 -31.37
N ASN A 18 0.04 12.84 -32.59
CA ASN A 18 0.09 13.98 -33.51
C ASN A 18 -0.89 15.10 -33.10
N SER A 19 -0.78 16.26 -33.75
CA SER A 19 -1.67 17.41 -33.55
C SER A 19 -3.17 17.08 -33.63
N ASP A 20 -3.52 16.09 -34.45
CA ASP A 20 -4.91 15.68 -34.70
C ASP A 20 -5.41 14.63 -33.69
N GLY A 21 -4.63 14.35 -32.63
CA GLY A 21 -4.96 13.36 -31.61
C GLY A 21 -4.74 11.89 -32.03
N ARG A 22 -4.19 11.65 -33.23
CA ARG A 22 -3.89 10.30 -33.71
C ARG A 22 -2.56 9.79 -33.15
N GLU A 23 -2.58 8.55 -32.69
CA GLU A 23 -1.40 7.83 -32.21
C GLU A 23 -0.58 7.31 -33.39
N ILE A 24 0.72 7.60 -33.38
CA ILE A 24 1.69 7.14 -34.37
C ILE A 24 2.76 6.35 -33.63
N PRO A 25 2.97 5.06 -33.96
CA PRO A 25 4.00 4.25 -33.33
C PRO A 25 5.38 4.92 -33.45
N THR A 26 6.20 4.83 -32.41
CA THR A 26 7.58 5.27 -32.50
C THR A 26 8.35 4.35 -33.46
N LYS A 27 9.40 4.88 -34.10
CA LYS A 27 10.19 4.12 -35.09
C LYS A 27 10.70 2.79 -34.55
N GLY A 28 11.07 2.73 -33.26
CA GLY A 28 11.50 1.51 -32.58
C GLY A 28 10.37 0.70 -31.94
N GLY A 29 9.22 1.33 -31.66
CA GLY A 29 8.09 0.71 -30.97
C GLY A 29 7.01 0.11 -31.88
N LYS A 30 7.11 0.26 -33.21
CA LYS A 30 6.05 -0.16 -34.15
C LYS A 30 5.55 -1.59 -33.96
N ALA A 31 6.45 -2.57 -33.96
CA ALA A 31 6.05 -3.97 -33.79
C ALA A 31 5.34 -4.22 -32.47
N THR A 32 5.76 -3.53 -31.41
CA THR A 32 5.20 -3.69 -30.08
C THR A 32 3.87 -2.97 -29.92
N TYR A 33 3.75 -1.78 -30.48
CA TYR A 33 2.50 -1.04 -30.59
C TYR A 33 1.46 -1.82 -31.39
N ASP A 34 1.84 -2.38 -32.54
CA ASP A 34 0.98 -3.21 -33.38
C ASP A 34 0.54 -4.50 -32.65
N ALA A 35 1.35 -4.98 -31.71
CA ALA A 35 1.02 -6.10 -30.83
C ALA A 35 0.12 -5.70 -29.63
N GLY A 36 -0.28 -4.43 -29.53
CA GLY A 36 -1.21 -3.92 -28.53
C GLY A 36 -0.58 -3.30 -27.28
N TYR A 37 0.75 -3.28 -27.17
CA TYR A 37 1.43 -2.70 -26.01
C TYR A 37 1.67 -1.20 -26.20
N ARG A 38 1.24 -0.42 -25.22
CA ARG A 38 1.25 1.05 -25.20
C ARG A 38 2.49 1.62 -24.53
N SER A 39 3.17 0.87 -23.66
CA SER A 39 4.39 1.33 -22.97
C SER A 39 5.44 0.24 -22.79
N ILE A 40 6.69 0.65 -22.55
CA ILE A 40 7.81 -0.27 -22.26
C ILE A 40 7.56 -1.10 -20.99
N ASP A 41 6.94 -0.49 -19.98
CA ASP A 41 6.52 -1.12 -18.73
C ASP A 41 5.54 -2.29 -18.97
N GLU A 42 4.56 -2.14 -19.86
CA GLU A 42 3.65 -3.23 -20.22
C GLU A 42 4.38 -4.44 -20.82
N ILE A 43 5.32 -4.18 -21.73
CA ILE A 43 6.15 -5.22 -22.35
C ILE A 43 6.98 -5.94 -21.28
N SER A 44 7.61 -5.17 -20.40
CA SER A 44 8.51 -5.70 -19.37
C SER A 44 7.77 -6.63 -18.42
N ARG A 45 6.56 -6.24 -17.98
CA ARG A 45 5.68 -7.10 -17.19
C ARG A 45 5.31 -8.38 -17.92
N GLU A 46 4.96 -8.28 -19.20
CA GLU A 46 4.58 -9.44 -19.99
C GLU A 46 5.75 -10.40 -20.21
N GLN A 47 6.96 -9.88 -20.44
CA GLN A 47 8.17 -10.70 -20.54
C GLN A 47 8.43 -11.48 -19.26
N ILE A 48 8.26 -10.87 -18.09
CA ILE A 48 8.38 -11.54 -16.79
C ILE A 48 7.35 -12.68 -16.68
N ARG A 49 6.08 -12.44 -17.05
CA ARG A 49 5.03 -13.48 -17.04
C ARG A 49 5.38 -14.66 -17.94
N ARG A 50 5.83 -14.40 -19.17
CA ARG A 50 6.22 -15.44 -20.13
C ARG A 50 7.44 -16.22 -19.66
N ALA A 51 8.43 -15.54 -19.07
CA ALA A 51 9.60 -16.18 -18.51
C ALA A 51 9.21 -17.12 -17.35
N ALA A 52 8.35 -16.68 -16.44
CA ALA A 52 7.84 -17.52 -15.34
C ALA A 52 7.07 -18.74 -15.86
N ALA A 53 6.20 -18.57 -16.86
CA ALA A 53 5.47 -19.66 -17.49
C ALA A 53 6.41 -20.68 -18.14
N LYS A 54 7.42 -20.20 -18.88
CA LYS A 54 8.42 -21.06 -19.52
C LYS A 54 9.27 -21.82 -18.50
N ILE A 55 9.72 -21.17 -17.43
CA ILE A 55 10.46 -21.84 -16.35
C ILE A 55 9.63 -22.99 -15.76
N LYS A 56 8.33 -22.76 -15.56
CA LYS A 56 7.41 -23.79 -15.05
C LYS A 56 7.23 -24.96 -16.02
N GLU A 57 7.10 -24.68 -17.32
CA GLU A 57 6.99 -25.71 -18.37
C GLU A 57 8.28 -26.53 -18.51
N ASP A 58 9.43 -25.87 -18.65
CA ASP A 58 10.73 -26.51 -18.88
C ASP A 58 11.19 -27.37 -17.68
N ASN A 59 10.69 -27.07 -16.47
CA ASN A 59 11.08 -27.74 -15.22
C ASN A 59 9.91 -28.47 -14.54
N ALA A 60 8.84 -28.80 -15.25
CA ALA A 60 7.59 -29.31 -14.67
C ALA A 60 7.75 -30.55 -13.76
N LEU A 61 8.79 -31.36 -13.95
CA LEU A 61 9.05 -32.56 -13.14
C LEU A 61 9.88 -32.32 -11.88
N THR A 62 10.55 -31.16 -11.78
CA THR A 62 11.52 -30.86 -10.72
C THR A 62 11.23 -29.57 -9.97
N ILE A 63 10.38 -28.70 -10.54
CA ILE A 63 9.96 -27.46 -9.92
C ILE A 63 9.01 -27.76 -8.77
N SER A 64 9.15 -27.02 -7.69
CA SER A 64 8.28 -27.16 -6.54
C SER A 64 6.83 -26.79 -6.88
N GLU A 65 5.87 -27.49 -6.29
CA GLU A 65 4.43 -27.18 -6.46
C GLU A 65 4.09 -25.77 -5.95
N ASP A 66 4.88 -25.22 -5.02
CA ASP A 66 4.74 -23.88 -4.45
C ASP A 66 5.47 -22.79 -5.26
N PHE A 67 5.99 -23.09 -6.46
CA PHE A 67 6.55 -22.07 -7.33
C PHE A 67 5.45 -21.08 -7.77
N ASP A 68 5.46 -19.91 -7.13
CA ASP A 68 4.52 -18.83 -7.37
C ASP A 68 4.73 -18.21 -8.77
N GLY A 69 5.99 -17.92 -9.14
CA GLY A 69 6.35 -17.29 -10.41
C GLY A 69 5.72 -15.90 -10.62
N SER A 70 5.01 -15.37 -9.62
CA SER A 70 4.39 -14.06 -9.64
C SER A 70 5.39 -12.95 -9.30
N PHE A 71 4.96 -11.71 -9.49
CA PHE A 71 5.72 -10.54 -9.10
C PHE A 71 4.76 -9.44 -8.64
N LYS A 72 5.26 -8.59 -7.73
CA LYS A 72 4.58 -7.35 -7.34
C LYS A 72 5.08 -6.22 -8.23
N HIS A 73 4.15 -5.37 -8.66
CA HIS A 73 4.45 -4.18 -9.46
C HIS A 73 4.09 -2.93 -8.67
N TYR A 74 5.06 -2.05 -8.48
CA TYR A 74 4.91 -0.83 -7.69
C TYR A 74 5.01 0.40 -8.59
N ARG A 75 4.17 1.40 -8.29
CA ARG A 75 4.19 2.71 -8.95
C ARG A 75 4.36 3.79 -7.90
N VAL A 76 5.16 4.80 -8.21
CA VAL A 76 5.31 6.00 -7.38
C VAL A 76 4.48 7.11 -8.02
N VAL A 77 3.54 7.64 -7.25
CA VAL A 77 2.58 8.64 -7.73
C VAL A 77 2.74 9.91 -6.90
N LYS A 78 2.72 11.07 -7.55
CA LYS A 78 2.63 12.35 -6.84
C LYS A 78 1.18 12.58 -6.38
N PRO A 79 0.95 13.04 -5.14
CA PRO A 79 -0.39 13.36 -4.66
C PRO A 79 -1.14 14.29 -5.61
N THR A 80 -2.43 14.04 -5.83
CA THR A 80 -3.28 14.89 -6.68
C THR A 80 -3.64 16.19 -5.95
N LYS A 81 -3.95 17.27 -6.68
CA LYS A 81 -4.41 18.54 -6.06
C LYS A 81 -5.66 18.34 -5.20
N LYS A 82 -6.57 17.46 -5.62
CA LYS A 82 -7.80 17.11 -4.89
C LYS A 82 -7.47 16.46 -3.55
N LEU A 83 -6.57 15.48 -3.55
CA LEU A 83 -6.11 14.83 -2.32
C LEU A 83 -5.46 15.84 -1.37
N LEU A 84 -4.66 16.78 -1.91
CA LEU A 84 -4.06 17.83 -1.10
C LEU A 84 -5.10 18.75 -0.47
N SER A 85 -6.16 19.16 -1.19
CA SER A 85 -7.23 19.97 -0.60
C SER A 85 -8.00 19.22 0.51
N GLU A 86 -8.30 17.93 0.31
CA GLU A 86 -8.97 17.11 1.33
C GLU A 86 -8.14 16.98 2.60
N ILE A 87 -6.80 16.94 2.47
CA ILE A 87 -5.86 16.99 3.61
C ILE A 87 -5.94 18.33 4.35
N TYR A 88 -6.02 19.46 3.62
CA TYR A 88 -6.04 20.79 4.23
C TYR A 88 -7.35 21.10 4.96
N ASP A 89 -8.47 20.59 4.45
CA ASP A 89 -9.81 20.85 5.00
C ASP A 89 -10.17 19.91 6.16
N PHE A 90 -9.25 19.05 6.59
CA PHE A 90 -9.50 18.07 7.63
C PHE A 90 -9.66 18.71 9.02
N ASP A 91 -10.81 18.43 9.65
CA ASP A 91 -11.07 18.69 11.07
C ASP A 91 -11.25 17.37 11.82
N PRO A 92 -10.33 17.00 12.75
CA PRO A 92 -10.45 15.79 13.56
C PRO A 92 -11.63 15.79 14.53
N ASN A 93 -12.29 16.94 14.75
CA ASN A 93 -13.48 17.07 15.58
C ASN A 93 -14.77 17.18 14.75
N GLY A 94 -14.68 17.11 13.42
CA GLY A 94 -15.84 17.13 12.54
C GLY A 94 -16.68 15.85 12.65
N ASP A 95 -17.99 15.98 12.44
CA ASP A 95 -18.96 14.86 12.51
C ASP A 95 -18.81 13.83 11.38
N THR A 96 -18.01 14.12 10.36
CA THR A 96 -17.76 13.21 9.23
C THR A 96 -16.49 12.42 9.46
N MET A 97 -16.61 11.14 9.82
CA MET A 97 -15.54 10.17 9.57
C MET A 97 -15.20 10.23 8.08
N PHE A 98 -13.98 10.67 7.73
CA PHE A 98 -13.50 10.66 6.35
C PHE A 98 -13.11 9.23 5.94
N SER A 99 -14.07 8.30 5.96
CA SER A 99 -13.86 6.94 5.45
C SER A 99 -13.40 6.95 3.98
N ASP A 100 -13.75 8.00 3.24
CA ASP A 100 -13.31 8.23 1.86
C ASP A 100 -11.82 8.63 1.73
N MET A 101 -11.19 9.11 2.81
CA MET A 101 -9.78 9.50 2.76
C MET A 101 -8.87 8.29 2.63
N LEU A 102 -9.27 7.11 3.08
CA LEU A 102 -8.53 5.90 2.76
C LEU A 102 -8.63 5.61 1.25
N ASN A 103 -9.85 5.66 0.70
CA ASN A 103 -10.13 5.35 -0.70
C ASN A 103 -9.49 6.34 -1.69
N SER A 104 -9.22 7.57 -1.28
CA SER A 104 -8.54 8.58 -2.11
C SER A 104 -7.09 8.18 -2.49
N TYR A 105 -6.48 7.23 -1.77
CA TYR A 105 -5.17 6.64 -2.09
C TYR A 105 -5.27 5.36 -2.95
N SER A 106 -6.47 4.96 -3.39
CA SER A 106 -6.62 3.81 -4.29
C SER A 106 -6.05 4.11 -5.68
N SER A 107 -5.73 3.05 -6.44
CA SER A 107 -5.28 3.19 -7.84
C SER A 107 -6.30 3.95 -8.69
N GLU A 108 -7.59 3.69 -8.49
CA GLU A 108 -8.69 4.38 -9.17
C GLU A 108 -8.72 5.88 -8.84
N ALA A 109 -8.71 6.25 -7.56
CA ALA A 109 -8.78 7.64 -7.14
C ALA A 109 -7.53 8.45 -7.55
N LEU A 110 -6.37 7.80 -7.64
CA LEU A 110 -5.12 8.39 -8.11
C LEU A 110 -4.99 8.39 -9.65
N ASN A 111 -5.96 7.83 -10.36
CA ASN A 111 -5.97 7.68 -11.82
C ASN A 111 -4.69 7.02 -12.34
N VAL A 112 -4.32 5.89 -11.75
CA VAL A 112 -3.19 5.05 -12.17
C VAL A 112 -3.65 3.62 -12.39
N ASP A 113 -3.16 2.96 -13.44
CA ASP A 113 -3.50 1.54 -13.63
C ASP A 113 -2.99 0.69 -12.47
N GLY A 114 -3.80 -0.29 -12.10
CA GLY A 114 -3.59 -1.15 -10.95
C GLY A 114 -4.92 -1.42 -10.25
N SER A 115 -4.84 -2.17 -9.17
CA SER A 115 -5.99 -2.51 -8.33
C SER A 115 -5.65 -2.33 -6.86
N ALA A 116 -4.66 -1.48 -6.54
CA ALA A 116 -4.25 -1.25 -5.17
C ALA A 116 -5.36 -0.48 -4.43
N THR A 117 -5.79 -1.02 -3.30
CA THR A 117 -6.70 -0.32 -2.40
C THR A 117 -5.97 0.80 -1.67
N GLY A 118 -6.72 1.76 -1.13
CA GLY A 118 -6.16 2.82 -0.29
C GLY A 118 -5.28 2.30 0.84
N LYS A 119 -5.77 1.27 1.56
CA LYS A 119 -5.04 0.57 2.62
C LYS A 119 -3.69 0.03 2.13
N GLN A 120 -3.68 -0.65 0.97
CA GLN A 120 -2.46 -1.21 0.40
C GLN A 120 -1.46 -0.11 0.02
N THR A 121 -1.93 1.00 -0.57
CA THR A 121 -1.08 2.14 -0.93
C THR A 121 -0.44 2.78 0.31
N ILE A 122 -1.23 3.07 1.35
CA ILE A 122 -0.74 3.68 2.59
C ILE A 122 0.24 2.75 3.29
N LEU A 123 -0.14 1.49 3.51
CA LEU A 123 0.70 0.51 4.20
C LEU A 123 2.03 0.34 3.46
N THR A 124 2.02 0.13 2.15
CA THR A 124 3.25 -0.02 1.34
C THR A 124 4.13 1.23 1.44
N THR A 125 3.54 2.42 1.34
CA THR A 125 4.27 3.69 1.44
C THR A 125 4.94 3.84 2.79
N TRP A 126 4.25 3.45 3.86
CA TRP A 126 4.77 3.54 5.22
C TRP A 126 5.82 2.51 5.53
N LEU A 127 5.65 1.26 5.06
CA LEU A 127 6.69 0.25 5.18
C LEU A 127 7.99 0.71 4.49
N ALA A 128 7.89 1.23 3.27
CA ALA A 128 9.04 1.80 2.58
C ALA A 128 9.65 3.00 3.34
N LYS A 129 8.82 3.91 3.87
CA LYS A 129 9.27 5.05 4.69
C LYS A 129 9.96 4.61 5.99
N ASP A 130 9.52 3.51 6.56
CA ASP A 130 10.06 2.91 7.79
C ASP A 130 11.31 2.04 7.53
N GLY A 131 11.74 1.90 6.28
CA GLY A 131 12.96 1.19 5.90
C GLY A 131 12.78 -0.30 5.60
N TYR A 132 11.54 -0.77 5.53
CA TYR A 132 11.23 -2.15 5.15
C TYR A 132 11.41 -2.38 3.64
N SER A 133 11.82 -3.59 3.30
CA SER A 133 11.90 -4.03 1.90
C SER A 133 10.49 -4.38 1.37
N PHE A 134 10.28 -4.32 0.06
CA PHE A 134 8.97 -4.59 -0.56
C PHE A 134 8.48 -6.05 -0.44
N ASP A 135 9.39 -6.96 -0.13
CA ASP A 135 9.16 -8.38 0.13
C ASP A 135 9.01 -8.71 1.63
N THR A 136 9.03 -7.70 2.50
CA THR A 136 8.81 -7.89 3.94
C THR A 136 7.51 -8.63 4.20
N LYS A 137 7.59 -9.69 5.01
CA LYS A 137 6.41 -10.46 5.42
C LYS A 137 5.59 -9.63 6.40
N ILE A 138 4.28 -9.60 6.17
CA ILE A 138 3.33 -8.94 7.04
C ILE A 138 2.38 -9.97 7.62
N ASN A 139 2.05 -9.83 8.89
CA ASN A 139 1.09 -10.69 9.60
C ASN A 139 -0.18 -9.89 9.85
N GLU A 140 -1.35 -10.47 9.58
CA GLU A 140 -2.62 -9.86 9.95
C GLU A 140 -2.98 -10.21 11.40
N LEU A 141 -3.45 -9.23 12.16
CA LEU A 141 -3.97 -9.40 13.51
C LEU A 141 -5.41 -8.90 13.55
N ASP A 142 -6.31 -9.75 14.02
CA ASP A 142 -7.71 -9.39 14.28
C ASP A 142 -7.83 -8.79 15.69
N ILE A 143 -8.37 -7.57 15.77
CA ILE A 143 -8.61 -6.85 17.03
C ILE A 143 -10.09 -6.51 17.09
N ALA A 144 -10.89 -7.43 17.63
CA ALA A 144 -12.34 -7.30 17.71
C ALA A 144 -12.99 -7.02 16.33
N GLY A 145 -12.55 -7.71 15.29
CA GLY A 145 -12.99 -7.55 13.90
C GLY A 145 -12.21 -6.51 13.09
N TYR A 146 -11.36 -5.70 13.74
CA TYR A 146 -10.45 -4.77 13.05
C TYR A 146 -9.22 -5.50 12.52
N LYS A 147 -8.89 -5.31 11.22
CA LYS A 147 -7.75 -5.97 10.56
C LYS A 147 -6.48 -5.12 10.61
N ALA A 148 -5.70 -5.30 11.67
CA ALA A 148 -4.40 -4.66 11.86
C ALA A 148 -3.27 -5.45 11.19
N THR A 149 -2.12 -4.81 11.00
CA THR A 149 -0.93 -5.44 10.41
C THR A 149 0.26 -5.39 11.36
N VAL A 150 0.85 -6.53 11.66
CA VAL A 150 2.07 -6.67 12.46
C VAL A 150 3.25 -6.93 11.54
N VAL A 151 4.36 -6.24 11.78
CA VAL A 151 5.62 -6.40 11.02
C VAL A 151 6.79 -6.57 11.99
N ASP A 152 7.61 -7.59 11.71
CA ASP A 152 8.78 -8.00 12.50
C ASP A 152 8.51 -8.11 14.01
N ASP A 153 7.28 -8.47 14.39
CA ASP A 153 6.79 -8.60 15.77
C ASP A 153 7.01 -7.36 16.67
N THR A 154 7.41 -6.23 16.09
CA THR A 154 7.80 -5.01 16.80
C THR A 154 6.93 -3.81 16.47
N ARG A 155 6.26 -3.83 15.30
CA ARG A 155 5.41 -2.74 14.84
C ARG A 155 4.01 -3.22 14.50
N LEU A 156 3.02 -2.50 15.00
CA LEU A 156 1.61 -2.65 14.64
C LEU A 156 1.18 -1.46 13.80
N TYR A 157 0.55 -1.72 12.66
CA TYR A 157 0.00 -0.74 11.74
C TYR A 157 -1.53 -0.79 11.79
N LEU A 158 -2.14 0.36 12.11
CA LEU A 158 -3.59 0.57 12.16
C LEU A 158 -3.98 1.51 11.01
N THR A 159 -4.17 0.93 9.81
CA THR A 159 -4.42 1.67 8.56
C THR A 159 -5.82 1.44 7.99
N ASP A 160 -6.62 0.61 8.63
CA ASP A 160 -8.00 0.34 8.24
C ASP A 160 -8.98 1.30 8.93
N THR A 161 -10.21 1.36 8.42
CA THR A 161 -11.32 2.13 9.01
C THR A 161 -12.08 1.33 10.06
N TYR A 162 -13.10 1.93 10.68
CA TYR A 162 -14.00 1.29 11.64
C TYR A 162 -13.36 0.87 12.96
N TRP A 163 -12.28 1.55 13.38
CA TRP A 163 -11.82 1.45 14.76
C TRP A 163 -12.89 1.95 15.73
N ASN A 164 -13.03 1.30 16.87
CA ASN A 164 -14.03 1.61 17.89
C ASN A 164 -13.55 1.22 19.30
N SER A 165 -14.35 1.49 20.33
CA SER A 165 -14.03 1.19 21.73
C SER A 165 -13.77 -0.30 22.03
N GLU A 166 -14.44 -1.24 21.34
CA GLU A 166 -14.15 -2.67 21.53
C GLU A 166 -12.77 -3.03 20.97
N SER A 167 -12.38 -2.45 19.83
CA SER A 167 -11.02 -2.58 19.29
C SER A 167 -9.96 -2.00 20.24
N THR A 168 -10.23 -0.85 20.87
CA THR A 168 -9.36 -0.27 21.89
C THR A 168 -9.19 -1.22 23.07
N LYS A 169 -10.30 -1.69 23.65
CA LYS A 169 -10.29 -2.60 24.79
C LYS A 169 -9.53 -3.90 24.48
N GLU A 170 -9.76 -4.50 23.32
CA GLU A 170 -9.09 -5.73 22.92
C GLU A 170 -7.58 -5.51 22.72
N LEU A 171 -7.17 -4.42 22.07
CA LEU A 171 -5.76 -4.08 21.92
C LEU A 171 -5.07 -3.91 23.28
N LEU A 172 -5.69 -3.18 24.21
CA LEU A 172 -5.14 -2.97 25.54
C LEU A 172 -5.03 -4.29 26.32
N ASN A 173 -6.00 -5.20 26.16
CA ASN A 173 -5.95 -6.53 26.75
C ASN A 173 -4.79 -7.36 26.17
N LEU A 174 -4.61 -7.37 24.85
CA LEU A 174 -3.51 -8.08 24.18
C LEU A 174 -2.13 -7.56 24.65
N LEU A 175 -1.98 -6.25 24.79
CA LEU A 175 -0.75 -5.61 25.27
C LEU A 175 -0.52 -5.85 26.77
N GLY A 176 -1.57 -5.72 27.59
CA GLY A 176 -1.52 -5.84 29.04
C GLY A 176 -1.33 -7.28 29.53
N THR A 177 -1.74 -8.27 28.73
CA THR A 177 -1.53 -9.70 28.99
C THR A 177 -0.29 -10.26 28.28
N HIS A 178 0.50 -9.41 27.62
CA HIS A 178 1.69 -9.78 26.84
C HIS A 178 1.45 -10.79 25.71
N GLN A 179 0.20 -10.90 25.22
CA GLN A 179 -0.12 -11.68 24.01
C GLN A 179 0.34 -10.96 22.74
N LEU A 180 0.44 -9.63 22.81
CA LEU A 180 1.05 -8.78 21.79
C LEU A 180 2.18 -7.95 22.42
N THR A 181 3.40 -8.07 21.88
CA THR A 181 4.60 -7.43 22.43
C THR A 181 5.26 -6.46 21.45
N VAL A 182 4.46 -5.56 20.86
CA VAL A 182 4.96 -4.54 19.94
C VAL A 182 5.56 -3.35 20.68
N GLN A 183 6.57 -2.72 20.07
CA GLN A 183 7.23 -1.53 20.61
C GLN A 183 6.64 -0.23 20.04
N THR A 184 6.09 -0.30 18.83
CA THR A 184 5.54 0.87 18.13
C THR A 184 4.19 0.54 17.52
N ILE A 185 3.22 1.43 17.70
CA ILE A 185 1.95 1.45 16.98
C ILE A 185 1.98 2.64 16.03
N VAL A 186 1.72 2.41 14.75
CA VAL A 186 1.59 3.44 13.72
C VAL A 186 0.14 3.46 13.26
N LEU A 187 -0.55 4.59 13.40
CA LEU A 187 -1.96 4.70 13.00
C LEU A 187 -2.18 5.74 11.92
N PHE A 188 -3.21 5.51 11.10
CA PHE A 188 -3.72 6.45 10.11
C PHE A 188 -4.77 7.33 10.73
N GLY A 189 -4.39 8.56 11.08
CA GLY A 189 -5.22 9.47 11.88
C GLY A 189 -6.57 9.77 11.24
N TYR A 190 -6.64 9.80 9.90
CA TYR A 190 -7.89 10.02 9.16
C TYR A 190 -8.90 8.87 9.31
N SER A 191 -8.48 7.69 9.76
CA SER A 191 -9.35 6.52 9.95
C SER A 191 -9.98 6.41 11.34
N PHE A 192 -9.72 7.37 12.24
CA PHE A 192 -10.21 7.34 13.61
C PHE A 192 -11.04 8.59 13.92
N SER A 193 -12.08 8.43 14.74
CA SER A 193 -12.74 9.60 15.33
C SER A 193 -11.87 10.24 16.41
N GLY A 194 -12.11 11.52 16.72
CA GLY A 194 -11.41 12.19 17.82
C GLY A 194 -11.64 11.51 19.18
N ALA A 195 -12.82 10.91 19.39
CA ALA A 195 -13.13 10.16 20.60
C ALA A 195 -12.32 8.86 20.68
N ASP A 196 -12.30 8.08 19.58
CA ASP A 196 -11.56 6.82 19.50
C ASP A 196 -10.04 7.03 19.67
N LEU A 197 -9.48 8.08 19.05
CA LEU A 197 -8.07 8.43 19.22
C LEU A 197 -7.75 8.75 20.68
N LYS A 198 -8.58 9.56 21.33
CA LYS A 198 -8.37 9.95 22.73
C LYS A 198 -8.50 8.76 23.67
N GLU A 199 -9.45 7.87 23.41
CA GLU A 199 -9.63 6.63 24.17
C GLU A 199 -8.38 5.74 24.07
N LEU A 200 -7.90 5.49 22.84
CA LEU A 200 -6.71 4.70 22.58
C LEU A 200 -5.46 5.32 23.23
N GLU A 201 -5.24 6.63 23.06
CA GLU A 201 -4.11 7.34 23.66
C GLU A 201 -4.12 7.25 25.19
N THR A 202 -5.29 7.44 25.81
CA THR A 202 -5.45 7.36 27.26
C THR A 202 -5.21 5.93 27.75
N GLY A 203 -5.74 4.93 27.05
CA GLY A 203 -5.55 3.52 27.39
C GLY A 203 -4.10 3.08 27.30
N LEU A 204 -3.38 3.48 26.26
CA LEU A 204 -1.96 3.16 26.08
C LEU A 204 -1.06 3.79 27.15
N GLN A 205 -1.49 4.88 27.80
CA GLN A 205 -0.75 5.47 28.92
C GLN A 205 -0.89 4.69 30.24
N GLN A 206 -1.92 3.85 30.35
CA GLN A 206 -2.23 3.10 31.58
C GLN A 206 -1.59 1.72 31.64
N ILE A 207 -1.13 1.19 30.51
CA ILE A 207 -0.43 -0.10 30.45
C ILE A 207 1.04 0.06 30.84
N ASP A 208 1.61 -0.95 31.49
CA ASP A 208 3.01 -0.94 31.96
C ASP A 208 4.01 -1.01 30.78
N SER A 209 3.58 -1.61 29.67
CA SER A 209 4.33 -1.71 28.42
C SER A 209 4.51 -0.33 27.77
N ARG A 210 5.76 0.16 27.67
CA ARG A 210 6.06 1.38 26.91
C ARG A 210 5.92 1.14 25.41
N VAL A 211 4.75 1.49 24.88
CA VAL A 211 4.47 1.48 23.44
C VAL A 211 4.58 2.89 22.88
N ASN A 212 5.36 3.07 21.82
CA ASN A 212 5.45 4.35 21.10
C ASN A 212 4.30 4.49 20.10
N LEU A 213 3.49 5.54 20.22
CA LEU A 213 2.39 5.81 19.30
C LEU A 213 2.81 6.86 18.26
N ILE A 214 2.76 6.49 16.98
CA ILE A 214 3.05 7.37 15.85
C ILE A 214 1.78 7.61 15.06
N LYS A 215 1.32 8.85 15.04
CA LYS A 215 0.20 9.30 14.20
C LYS A 215 0.72 9.77 12.85
N ARG A 216 0.10 9.28 11.77
CA ARG A 216 0.40 9.71 10.39
C ARG A 216 -0.89 10.13 9.71
N TYR A 217 -0.75 11.16 8.89
CA TYR A 217 -1.76 11.76 8.02
C TYR A 217 -1.18 11.71 6.60
#